data_AF-A0A927P7I2-F1
#
_entry.id   AF-A0A927P7I2-F1
#
_cell.length_a   1.000
_cell.length_b   1.000
_cell.length_c   1.000
_cell.angle_alpha   90.00
_cell.angle_beta   90.00
_cell.angle_gamma   90.00
#
_symmetry.space_group_name_H-M   'P 1'
#
loop_
_entity.id
_entity.type
_entity.pdbx_description
1 polymer ?
#
loop_
_entity_poly.entity_id
_entity_poly.type
_entity_poly.pdbx_seq_one_letter_code
_entity_poly.pdbx_strand_id
1 'polypeptide(L)'
;MKKLVSMLVVLAMLVAGVSAFAAEMKIALVTDVGNIDDKSFNQGAWEGVVAFGDANGVAYEYYRPSEDSTAARVETMKTAIENGATTLVCPGFLFEDSVYEIQKDYPEVNFLILDGTPHSADYSDYFTADNTHCILYQEEQAGYFAGYAAVKEGYTKLGFLGGIEVPAVQRFGFGFVQGADAAAAEMGKEVEIKYWYSGSFTPTDDIKTKMTAWNSEGTEVVFACGGGIYLSA
;
A
#
# COMPACT_ATOMS: atom_id res chain seq x y z
N MET A 1 -52.00 -31.40 -20.44
CA MET A 1 -50.83 -31.99 -19.76
C MET A 1 -49.52 -31.76 -20.51
N LYS A 2 -49.36 -32.17 -21.78
CA LYS A 2 -48.09 -31.99 -22.53
C LYS A 2 -47.61 -30.53 -22.66
N LYS A 3 -48.52 -29.56 -22.85
CA LYS A 3 -48.19 -28.12 -22.92
C LYS A 3 -47.80 -27.50 -21.57
N LEU A 4 -48.37 -27.97 -20.45
CA LEU A 4 -48.00 -27.51 -19.10
C LEU A 4 -46.64 -28.06 -18.66
N VAL A 5 -46.35 -29.32 -19.00
CA VAL A 5 -45.04 -29.95 -18.70
C VAL A 5 -43.92 -29.28 -19.50
N SER A 6 -44.17 -28.94 -20.78
CA SER A 6 -43.20 -28.20 -21.61
C SER A 6 -42.89 -26.80 -21.08
N MET A 7 -43.87 -26.13 -20.46
CA MET A 7 -43.70 -24.77 -19.94
C MET A 7 -42.97 -24.76 -18.59
N LEU A 8 -43.17 -25.80 -17.76
CA LEU A 8 -42.44 -26.02 -16.51
C LEU A 8 -40.96 -26.39 -16.74
N VAL A 9 -40.65 -27.16 -17.78
CA VAL A 9 -39.26 -27.50 -18.13
C VAL A 9 -38.49 -26.29 -18.66
N VAL A 10 -39.14 -25.43 -19.47
CA VAL A 10 -38.54 -24.18 -19.95
C VAL A 10 -38.33 -23.18 -18.80
N LEU A 11 -39.28 -23.09 -17.86
CA LEU A 11 -39.14 -22.25 -16.66
C LEU A 11 -38.03 -22.78 -15.73
N ALA A 12 -37.89 -24.10 -15.56
CA ALA A 12 -36.81 -24.69 -14.78
C ALA A 12 -35.42 -24.49 -15.42
N MET A 13 -35.33 -24.53 -16.76
CA MET A 13 -34.09 -24.21 -17.48
C MET A 13 -33.75 -22.71 -17.45
N LEU A 14 -34.77 -21.82 -17.41
CA LEU A 14 -34.58 -20.38 -17.22
C LEU A 14 -34.18 -20.02 -15.78
N VAL A 15 -34.62 -20.77 -14.77
CA VAL A 15 -34.20 -20.58 -13.37
C VAL A 15 -32.82 -21.19 -13.11
N ALA A 16 -32.44 -22.27 -13.79
CA ALA A 16 -31.11 -22.86 -13.70
C ALA A 16 -30.04 -22.11 -14.53
N GLY A 17 -30.45 -21.31 -15.51
CA GLY A 17 -29.55 -20.57 -16.41
C GLY A 17 -29.19 -19.15 -15.95
N VAL A 18 -29.71 -18.68 -14.82
CA VAL A 18 -29.43 -17.34 -14.25
C VAL A 18 -28.61 -17.43 -12.95
N SER A 19 -28.05 -18.60 -12.66
CA SER A 19 -26.83 -18.66 -11.86
C SER A 19 -25.68 -18.30 -12.80
N ALA A 20 -25.57 -17.01 -13.12
CA ALA A 20 -24.34 -16.47 -13.65
C ALA A 20 -23.21 -17.01 -12.74
N PHE A 21 -22.21 -17.63 -13.34
CA PHE A 21 -20.92 -17.86 -12.68
C PHE A 21 -20.35 -16.48 -12.36
N ALA A 22 -20.84 -15.83 -11.30
CA ALA A 22 -20.02 -14.91 -10.55
C ALA A 22 -18.92 -15.82 -10.01
N ALA A 23 -17.71 -15.72 -10.57
CA ALA A 23 -16.56 -16.40 -10.00
C ALA A 23 -16.54 -16.03 -8.51
N GLU A 24 -16.57 -17.05 -7.65
CA GLU A 24 -16.58 -16.84 -6.21
C GLU A 24 -15.35 -15.99 -5.88
N MET A 25 -15.57 -14.82 -5.29
CA MET A 25 -14.49 -13.89 -5.00
C MET A 25 -13.51 -14.59 -4.04
N LYS A 26 -12.24 -14.60 -4.41
CA LYS A 26 -11.15 -15.05 -3.55
C LYS A 26 -10.05 -14.00 -3.63
N ILE A 27 -9.72 -13.42 -2.49
CA ILE A 27 -8.75 -12.34 -2.38
C ILE A 27 -7.39 -12.94 -2.06
N ALA A 28 -6.34 -12.50 -2.74
CA ALA A 28 -4.98 -12.74 -2.30
C ALA A 28 -4.28 -11.41 -2.10
N LEU A 29 -3.72 -11.19 -0.91
CA LEU A 29 -2.79 -10.10 -0.70
C LEU A 29 -1.37 -10.62 -0.98
N VAL A 30 -0.65 -9.95 -1.88
CA VAL A 30 0.76 -10.24 -2.17
C VAL A 30 1.59 -9.07 -1.64
N THR A 31 2.49 -9.27 -0.67
CA THR A 31 3.37 -8.17 -0.20
C THR A 31 4.58 -7.98 -1.12
N ASP A 32 5.25 -6.84 -1.02
CA ASP A 32 6.43 -6.52 -1.83
C ASP A 32 7.68 -7.34 -1.45
N VAL A 33 7.82 -7.69 -0.17
CA VAL A 33 8.72 -8.62 0.54
C VAL A 33 8.56 -8.38 2.06
N GLY A 34 7.92 -7.28 2.46
CA GLY A 34 7.51 -7.02 3.83
C GLY A 34 6.59 -8.10 4.40
N ASN A 35 6.46 -8.11 5.72
CA ASN A 35 5.57 -9.02 6.42
C ASN A 35 4.27 -8.31 6.81
N ILE A 36 3.18 -9.06 6.91
CA ILE A 36 1.86 -8.60 7.35
C ILE A 36 1.78 -8.25 8.85
N ASP A 37 2.89 -8.33 9.58
CA ASP A 37 3.00 -7.95 10.99
C ASP A 37 4.00 -6.81 11.23
N ASP A 38 4.32 -6.04 10.18
CA ASP A 38 5.27 -4.92 10.16
C ASP A 38 4.86 -3.69 11.02
N LYS A 39 3.70 -3.75 11.69
CA LYS A 39 3.12 -2.65 12.49
C LYS A 39 2.93 -1.36 11.70
N SER A 40 2.85 -1.49 10.38
CA SER A 40 2.84 -0.37 9.44
C SER A 40 2.00 -0.71 8.21
N PHE A 41 2.51 -0.38 7.02
CA PHE A 41 1.79 -0.38 5.77
C PHE A 41 1.24 -1.76 5.36
N ASN A 42 2.05 -2.82 5.39
CA ASN A 42 1.61 -4.14 4.97
C ASN A 42 0.59 -4.74 5.94
N GLN A 43 0.80 -4.53 7.25
CA GLN A 43 -0.17 -4.95 8.26
C GLN A 43 -1.51 -4.24 8.07
N GLY A 44 -1.53 -2.93 7.83
CA GLY A 44 -2.77 -2.19 7.58
C GLY A 44 -3.52 -2.67 6.34
N ALA A 45 -2.81 -2.97 5.26
CA ALA A 45 -3.40 -3.56 4.05
C ALA A 45 -4.00 -4.94 4.32
N TRP A 46 -3.30 -5.79 5.08
CA TRP A 46 -3.77 -7.12 5.46
C TRP A 46 -5.00 -7.07 6.37
N GLU A 47 -5.00 -6.20 7.39
CA GLU A 47 -6.15 -6.01 8.27
C GLU A 47 -7.38 -5.56 7.48
N GLY A 48 -7.22 -4.72 6.46
CA GLY A 48 -8.29 -4.34 5.54
C GLY A 48 -8.86 -5.51 4.76
N VAL A 49 -7.99 -6.38 4.21
CA VAL A 49 -8.40 -7.60 3.50
C VAL A 49 -9.14 -8.56 4.41
N VAL A 50 -8.62 -8.81 5.62
CA VAL A 50 -9.26 -9.66 6.63
C VAL A 50 -10.63 -9.12 7.00
N ALA A 51 -10.73 -7.84 7.33
CA ALA A 51 -11.99 -7.21 7.74
C ALA A 51 -13.04 -7.30 6.63
N PHE A 52 -12.67 -7.05 5.36
CA PHE A 52 -13.58 -7.20 4.24
C PHE A 52 -13.99 -8.67 4.02
N GLY A 53 -13.03 -9.58 4.06
CA GLY A 53 -13.23 -11.02 3.90
C GLY A 53 -14.24 -11.57 4.90
N ASP A 54 -13.98 -11.33 6.19
CA ASP A 54 -14.84 -11.76 7.30
C ASP A 54 -16.25 -11.17 7.21
N ALA A 55 -16.36 -9.87 6.89
CA ALA A 55 -17.65 -9.18 6.82
C ALA A 55 -18.53 -9.67 5.65
N ASN A 56 -17.93 -10.19 4.57
CA ASN A 56 -18.63 -10.58 3.36
C ASN A 56 -18.61 -12.09 3.08
N GLY A 57 -17.99 -12.89 3.94
CA GLY A 57 -17.85 -14.33 3.73
C GLY A 57 -16.97 -14.67 2.51
N VAL A 58 -16.02 -13.80 2.19
CA VAL A 58 -15.10 -13.94 1.05
C VAL A 58 -13.81 -14.57 1.54
N ALA A 59 -13.34 -15.62 0.86
CA ALA A 59 -12.07 -16.26 1.21
C ALA A 59 -10.90 -15.33 0.89
N TYR A 60 -9.91 -15.29 1.78
CA TYR A 60 -8.70 -14.50 1.61
C TYR A 60 -7.45 -15.27 2.01
N GLU A 61 -6.33 -14.95 1.37
CA GLU A 61 -5.03 -15.57 1.62
C GLU A 61 -3.90 -14.57 1.45
N TYR A 62 -2.76 -14.83 2.09
CA TYR A 62 -1.57 -14.00 2.03
C TYR A 62 -0.44 -14.75 1.34
N TYR A 63 0.25 -14.05 0.44
CA TYR A 63 1.42 -14.53 -0.28
C TYR A 63 2.57 -13.54 -0.11
N ARG A 64 3.78 -14.09 -0.02
CA ARG A 64 5.02 -13.31 0.11
C ARG A 64 6.02 -13.78 -0.94
N PRO A 65 6.56 -12.89 -1.78
CA PRO A 65 7.65 -13.21 -2.69
C PRO A 65 8.87 -13.76 -1.95
N SER A 66 9.63 -14.64 -2.60
CA SER A 66 10.85 -15.22 -2.04
C SER A 66 11.99 -14.23 -1.91
N GLU A 67 12.01 -13.20 -2.76
CA GLU A 67 13.05 -12.17 -2.85
C GLU A 67 12.49 -10.85 -3.38
N ASP A 68 13.27 -9.78 -3.22
CA ASP A 68 12.92 -8.43 -3.67
C ASP A 68 13.27 -8.25 -5.15
N SER A 69 12.39 -8.72 -6.04
CA SER A 69 12.51 -8.55 -7.48
C SER A 69 11.14 -8.50 -8.18
N THR A 70 11.04 -7.78 -9.31
CA THR A 70 9.82 -7.75 -10.15
C THR A 70 9.40 -9.17 -10.53
N ALA A 71 10.36 -10.00 -10.98
CA ALA A 71 10.10 -11.38 -11.39
C ALA A 71 9.48 -12.23 -10.27
N ALA A 72 9.99 -12.14 -9.04
CA ALA A 72 9.45 -12.88 -7.90
C ALA A 72 8.02 -12.43 -7.54
N ARG A 73 7.71 -11.14 -7.65
CA ARG A 73 6.34 -10.61 -7.45
C ARG A 73 5.38 -11.14 -8.52
N VAL A 74 5.80 -11.10 -9.78
CA VAL A 74 5.02 -11.65 -10.89
C VAL A 74 4.74 -13.14 -10.71
N GLU A 75 5.75 -13.93 -10.37
CA GLU A 75 5.58 -15.36 -10.11
C GLU A 75 4.61 -15.61 -8.95
N THR A 76 4.76 -14.87 -7.85
CA THR A 76 3.89 -14.98 -6.67
C THR A 76 2.44 -14.63 -6.99
N MET A 77 2.20 -13.55 -7.76
CA MET A 77 0.86 -13.19 -8.23
C MET A 77 0.26 -14.29 -9.12
N LYS A 78 1.04 -14.87 -10.03
CA LYS A 78 0.61 -15.99 -10.87
C LYS A 78 0.23 -17.21 -10.03
N THR A 79 1.05 -17.58 -9.04
CA THR A 79 0.73 -18.67 -8.11
C THR A 79 -0.57 -18.40 -7.34
N ALA A 80 -0.81 -17.17 -6.89
CA ALA A 80 -2.07 -16.82 -6.22
C ALA A 80 -3.28 -17.00 -7.15
N ILE A 81 -3.16 -16.58 -8.42
CA ILE A 81 -4.20 -16.76 -9.45
C ILE A 81 -4.42 -18.26 -9.75
N GLU A 82 -3.35 -19.05 -9.89
CA GLU A 82 -3.43 -20.51 -10.08
C GLU A 82 -4.12 -21.22 -8.90
N ASN A 83 -3.93 -20.69 -7.69
CA ASN A 83 -4.62 -21.13 -6.46
C ASN A 83 -6.05 -20.56 -6.33
N GLY A 84 -6.58 -19.96 -7.40
CA GLY A 84 -7.96 -19.53 -7.53
C GLY A 84 -8.25 -18.11 -7.06
N ALA A 85 -7.24 -17.26 -6.80
CA ALA A 85 -7.49 -15.86 -6.50
C ALA A 85 -8.10 -15.15 -7.72
N THR A 86 -9.19 -14.43 -7.49
CA THR A 86 -9.90 -13.61 -8.50
C THR A 86 -9.74 -12.11 -8.23
N THR A 87 -9.13 -11.75 -7.11
CA THR A 87 -8.74 -10.38 -6.76
C THR A 87 -7.38 -10.38 -6.07
N LEU A 88 -6.42 -9.65 -6.61
CA LEU A 88 -5.10 -9.45 -6.00
C LEU A 88 -5.04 -8.06 -5.35
N VAL A 89 -4.59 -7.99 -4.10
CA VAL A 89 -4.27 -6.75 -3.39
C VAL A 89 -2.76 -6.64 -3.30
N CYS A 90 -2.22 -5.56 -3.85
CA CYS A 90 -0.80 -5.35 -4.08
C CYS A 90 -0.38 -4.02 -3.43
N PRO A 91 0.04 -4.02 -2.15
CA PRO A 91 0.43 -2.81 -1.45
C PRO A 91 1.86 -2.40 -1.83
N GLY A 92 1.98 -1.18 -2.36
CA GLY A 92 3.24 -0.46 -2.52
C GLY A 92 3.68 -0.28 -3.98
N PHE A 93 4.49 0.75 -4.20
CA PHE A 93 5.00 1.14 -5.52
C PHE A 93 5.79 0.03 -6.25
N LEU A 94 6.35 -0.94 -5.54
CA LEU A 94 7.07 -2.08 -6.16
C LEU A 94 6.15 -2.99 -7.00
N PHE A 95 4.84 -2.79 -6.91
CA PHE A 95 3.84 -3.45 -7.75
C PHE A 95 3.51 -2.72 -9.05
N GLU A 96 4.01 -1.50 -9.27
CA GLU A 96 3.75 -0.73 -10.48
C GLU A 96 4.21 -1.50 -11.74
N ASP A 97 5.46 -1.94 -11.76
CA ASP A 97 6.05 -2.70 -12.87
C ASP A 97 5.46 -4.13 -12.96
N SER A 98 5.38 -4.84 -11.83
CA SER A 98 4.93 -6.24 -11.83
C SER A 98 3.45 -6.41 -12.22
N VAL A 99 2.56 -5.50 -11.79
CA VAL A 99 1.16 -5.52 -12.24
C VAL A 99 1.06 -5.04 -13.69
N TYR A 100 1.90 -4.08 -14.10
CA TYR A 100 1.95 -3.63 -15.49
C TYR A 100 2.20 -4.80 -16.46
N GLU A 101 3.13 -5.70 -16.10
CA GLU A 101 3.46 -6.88 -16.90
C GLU A 101 2.28 -7.85 -17.09
N ILE A 102 1.45 -8.06 -16.06
CA ILE A 102 0.47 -9.17 -16.08
C ILE A 102 -0.99 -8.75 -16.20
N GLN A 103 -1.35 -7.50 -15.92
CA GLN A 103 -2.76 -7.06 -15.88
C GLN A 103 -3.55 -7.38 -17.17
N LYS A 104 -2.89 -7.33 -18.34
CA LYS A 104 -3.49 -7.63 -19.65
C LYS A 104 -3.69 -9.13 -19.89
N ASP A 105 -2.85 -9.96 -19.31
CA ASP A 105 -2.86 -11.42 -19.51
C ASP A 105 -3.95 -12.09 -18.66
N TYR A 106 -4.45 -11.41 -17.63
CA TYR A 106 -5.45 -11.92 -16.69
C TYR A 106 -6.68 -11.00 -16.60
N PRO A 107 -7.45 -10.78 -17.68
CA PRO A 107 -8.58 -9.84 -17.70
C PRO A 107 -9.72 -10.20 -16.73
N GLU A 108 -9.79 -11.46 -16.30
CA GLU A 108 -10.79 -11.96 -15.34
C GLU A 108 -10.36 -11.79 -13.87
N VAL A 109 -9.12 -11.37 -13.62
CA VAL A 109 -8.57 -11.12 -12.28
C VAL A 109 -8.57 -9.62 -12.04
N ASN A 110 -9.13 -9.19 -10.91
CA ASN A 110 -9.05 -7.80 -10.49
C ASN A 110 -7.73 -7.54 -9.78
N PHE A 111 -7.04 -6.45 -10.12
CA PHE A 111 -5.82 -6.01 -9.45
C PHE A 111 -6.11 -4.71 -8.69
N LEU A 112 -5.83 -4.71 -7.39
CA LEU A 112 -5.92 -3.53 -6.54
C LEU A 112 -4.52 -3.14 -6.08
N ILE A 113 -4.00 -2.04 -6.62
CA ILE A 113 -2.69 -1.51 -6.25
C ILE A 113 -2.88 -0.41 -5.21
N LEU A 114 -2.21 -0.52 -4.07
CA LEU A 114 -2.20 0.55 -3.06
C LEU A 114 -0.90 1.34 -3.22
N ASP A 115 -1.00 2.65 -3.32
CA ASP A 115 0.15 3.56 -3.48
C ASP A 115 1.04 3.24 -4.69
N GLY A 116 0.41 3.00 -5.85
CA GLY A 116 1.12 2.79 -7.10
C GLY A 116 0.23 2.88 -8.34
N THR A 117 0.82 3.31 -9.47
CA THR A 117 0.21 3.31 -10.80
C THR A 117 1.05 2.49 -11.79
N PRO A 118 0.49 1.50 -12.49
CA PRO A 118 1.28 0.64 -13.37
C PRO A 118 1.96 1.39 -14.51
N HIS A 119 3.22 1.05 -14.77
CA HIS A 119 4.03 1.62 -15.85
C HIS A 119 5.07 0.60 -16.35
N SER A 120 5.63 0.83 -17.54
CA SER A 120 6.76 0.05 -18.05
C SER A 120 8.01 0.24 -17.20
N ALA A 121 8.88 -0.76 -17.09
CA ALA A 121 10.12 -0.68 -16.30
C ALA A 121 11.00 0.56 -16.58
N ASP A 122 10.94 1.12 -17.78
CA ASP A 122 11.68 2.33 -18.19
C ASP A 122 10.88 3.64 -18.06
N TYR A 123 9.67 3.58 -17.49
CA TYR A 123 8.74 4.70 -17.31
C TYR A 123 8.32 5.39 -18.62
N SER A 124 8.52 4.74 -19.77
CA SER A 124 8.15 5.29 -21.08
C SER A 124 6.66 5.16 -21.40
N ASP A 125 5.96 4.23 -20.75
CA ASP A 125 4.53 4.00 -20.90
C ASP A 125 3.85 3.82 -19.54
N TYR A 126 2.67 4.42 -19.39
CA TYR A 126 1.81 4.29 -18.22
C TYR A 126 0.47 3.77 -18.72
N PHE A 127 0.11 2.57 -18.25
CA PHE A 127 -1.12 1.93 -18.68
C PHE A 127 -1.78 1.21 -17.51
N THR A 128 -3.04 1.53 -17.26
CA THR A 128 -3.90 0.84 -16.30
C THR A 128 -5.04 0.17 -17.07
N ALA A 129 -5.09 -1.15 -17.01
CA ALA A 129 -6.13 -1.96 -17.63
C ALA A 129 -7.46 -1.82 -16.88
N ASP A 130 -8.58 -2.13 -17.54
CA ASP A 130 -9.93 -2.01 -16.97
C ASP A 130 -10.15 -2.84 -15.69
N ASN A 131 -9.41 -3.94 -15.54
CA ASN A 131 -9.41 -4.81 -14.37
C ASN A 131 -8.42 -4.37 -13.27
N THR A 132 -7.77 -3.22 -13.42
CA THR A 132 -6.78 -2.70 -12.46
C THR A 132 -7.26 -1.40 -11.84
N HIS A 133 -7.21 -1.32 -10.51
CA HIS A 133 -7.61 -0.17 -9.73
C HIS A 133 -6.45 0.30 -8.85
N CYS A 134 -6.11 1.59 -8.98
CA CYS A 134 -5.07 2.23 -8.18
C CYS A 134 -5.71 3.04 -7.05
N ILE A 135 -5.32 2.75 -5.81
CA ILE A 135 -5.65 3.57 -4.63
C ILE A 135 -4.43 4.41 -4.31
N LEU A 136 -4.51 5.71 -4.56
CA LEU A 136 -3.48 6.68 -4.23
C LEU A 136 -3.89 7.50 -3.01
N TYR A 137 -2.90 7.98 -2.27
CA TYR A 137 -3.11 8.80 -1.08
C TYR A 137 -2.65 10.24 -1.32
N GLN A 138 -3.09 11.13 -0.43
CA GLN A 138 -2.59 12.50 -0.30
C GLN A 138 -1.73 12.56 0.97
N GLU A 139 -0.60 11.89 0.94
CA GLU A 139 0.31 11.67 2.07
C GLU A 139 0.79 12.99 2.68
N GLU A 140 0.88 14.04 1.86
CA GLU A 140 1.20 15.39 2.32
C GLU A 140 0.19 15.91 3.35
N GLN A 141 -1.07 15.48 3.34
CA GLN A 141 -2.05 15.87 4.36
C GLN A 141 -1.72 15.27 5.72
N ALA A 142 -1.38 13.99 5.75
CA ALA A 142 -0.99 13.30 6.98
C ALA A 142 0.36 13.84 7.50
N GLY A 143 1.32 14.05 6.60
CA GLY A 143 2.57 14.74 6.93
C GLY A 143 2.32 16.12 7.53
N TYR A 144 1.47 16.92 6.90
CA TYR A 144 1.09 18.26 7.37
C TYR A 144 0.56 18.22 8.80
N PHE A 145 -0.41 17.35 9.10
CA PHE A 145 -0.94 17.27 10.46
C PHE A 145 0.11 16.79 11.47
N ALA A 146 1.01 15.88 11.10
CA ALA A 146 2.10 15.44 11.99
C ALA A 146 3.04 16.60 12.36
N GLY A 147 3.49 17.38 11.38
CA GLY A 147 4.38 18.53 11.61
C GLY A 147 3.69 19.64 12.38
N TYR A 148 2.45 19.96 11.98
CA TYR A 148 1.63 20.96 12.64
C TYR A 148 1.38 20.61 14.12
N ALA A 149 1.00 19.36 14.40
CA ALA A 149 0.75 18.89 15.76
C ALA A 149 2.02 18.93 16.62
N ALA A 150 3.18 18.50 16.08
CA ALA A 150 4.44 18.54 16.81
C ALA A 150 4.80 19.95 17.28
N VAL A 151 4.68 20.96 16.41
CA VAL A 151 4.96 22.35 16.79
C VAL A 151 3.92 22.91 17.75
N LYS A 152 2.63 22.57 17.55
CA LYS A 152 1.55 22.97 18.47
C LYS A 152 1.72 22.39 19.88
N GLU A 153 2.27 21.19 20.00
CA GLU A 153 2.62 20.57 21.29
C GLU A 153 3.81 21.27 21.97
N GLY A 154 4.55 22.10 21.21
CA GLY A 154 5.55 23.00 21.74
C GLY A 154 6.98 22.71 21.27
N TYR A 155 7.19 21.61 20.54
CA TYR A 155 8.49 21.23 20.00
C TYR A 155 8.98 22.23 18.95
N THR A 156 10.29 22.44 18.91
CA THR A 156 10.95 23.40 18.00
C THR A 156 12.15 22.82 17.27
N LYS A 157 12.63 21.64 17.67
CA LYS A 157 13.73 20.93 17.00
C LYS A 157 13.24 19.56 16.53
N LEU A 158 12.82 19.50 15.28
CA LEU A 158 12.20 18.31 14.69
C LEU A 158 13.18 17.56 13.78
N GLY A 159 12.85 16.30 13.50
CA GLY A 159 13.51 15.49 12.49
C GLY A 159 12.50 14.81 11.58
N PHE A 160 12.82 14.70 10.30
CA PHE A 160 12.16 13.81 9.36
C PHE A 160 13.14 12.74 8.90
N LEU A 161 12.81 11.49 9.20
CA LEU A 161 13.55 10.31 8.76
C LEU A 161 12.70 9.59 7.71
N GLY A 162 13.02 9.78 6.43
CA GLY A 162 12.41 9.04 5.33
C GLY A 162 13.12 7.71 5.08
N GLY A 163 12.40 6.71 4.58
CA GLY A 163 12.96 5.45 4.11
C GLY A 163 13.64 5.57 2.74
N ILE A 164 13.18 4.79 1.75
CA ILE A 164 13.56 4.96 0.35
C ILE A 164 12.89 6.23 -0.21
N GLU A 165 13.62 6.98 -1.03
CA GLU A 165 13.14 8.23 -1.64
C GLU A 165 12.19 7.95 -2.81
N VAL A 166 10.96 7.56 -2.47
CA VAL A 166 9.86 7.36 -3.42
C VAL A 166 8.82 8.48 -3.27
N PRO A 167 7.94 8.70 -4.27
CA PRO A 167 7.01 9.83 -4.28
C PRO A 167 6.16 9.96 -2.99
N ALA A 168 5.66 8.85 -2.43
CA ALA A 168 4.88 8.88 -1.19
C ALA A 168 5.69 9.39 0.01
N VAL A 169 6.92 8.92 0.20
CA VAL A 169 7.81 9.36 1.29
C VAL A 169 8.20 10.83 1.14
N GLN A 170 8.40 11.30 -0.10
CA GLN A 170 8.61 12.71 -0.39
C GLN A 170 7.37 13.55 -0.03
N ARG A 171 6.16 13.12 -0.41
CA ARG A 171 4.91 13.82 -0.07
C ARG A 171 4.70 13.92 1.44
N PHE A 172 4.92 12.85 2.20
CA PHE A 172 4.90 12.89 3.67
C PHE A 172 5.88 13.93 4.25
N GLY A 173 7.13 13.92 3.79
CA GLY A 173 8.15 14.81 4.32
C GLY A 173 7.91 16.28 3.98
N PHE A 174 7.48 16.58 2.75
CA PHE A 174 7.08 17.94 2.39
C PHE A 174 5.84 18.39 3.15
N GLY A 175 4.85 17.51 3.34
CA GLY A 175 3.71 17.79 4.22
C GLY A 175 4.18 18.16 5.62
N PHE A 176 5.05 17.34 6.23
CA PHE A 176 5.60 17.56 7.57
C PHE A 176 6.25 18.92 7.74
N VAL A 177 7.10 19.32 6.79
CA VAL A 177 7.74 20.64 6.80
C VAL A 177 6.70 21.77 6.69
N GLN A 178 5.73 21.66 5.77
CA GLN A 178 4.69 22.67 5.59
C GLN A 178 3.79 22.84 6.82
N GLY A 179 3.41 21.74 7.47
CA GLY A 179 2.61 21.77 8.68
C GLY A 179 3.35 22.40 9.86
N ALA A 180 4.62 22.04 10.03
CA ALA A 180 5.48 22.63 11.06
C ALA A 180 5.66 24.13 10.85
N ASP A 181 5.93 24.57 9.61
CA ASP A 181 6.07 25.99 9.26
C ASP A 181 4.80 26.79 9.55
N ALA A 182 3.63 26.27 9.16
CA ALA A 182 2.35 26.91 9.42
C ALA A 182 2.09 27.09 10.94
N ALA A 183 2.31 26.04 11.73
CA ALA A 183 2.15 26.13 13.18
C ALA A 183 3.18 27.08 13.82
N ALA A 184 4.42 27.10 13.32
CA ALA A 184 5.49 27.97 13.79
C ALA A 184 5.13 29.45 13.56
N ALA A 185 4.63 29.78 12.37
CA ALA A 185 4.17 31.12 12.02
C ALA A 185 3.02 31.59 12.94
N GLU A 186 2.03 30.72 13.19
CA GLU A 186 0.92 31.05 14.10
C GLU A 186 1.36 31.27 15.55
N MET A 187 2.40 30.55 15.99
CA MET A 187 2.90 30.63 17.36
C MET A 187 4.01 31.68 17.54
N GLY A 188 4.47 32.30 16.44
CA GLY A 188 5.62 33.21 16.47
C GLY A 188 6.90 32.52 16.95
N LYS A 189 7.09 31.25 16.57
CA LYS A 189 8.27 30.44 16.93
C LYS A 189 9.15 30.20 15.71
N GLU A 190 10.43 29.99 15.97
CA GLU A 190 11.38 29.44 15.00
C GLU A 190 11.46 27.92 15.22
N VAL A 191 11.42 27.15 14.13
CA VAL A 191 11.48 25.69 14.16
C VAL A 191 12.63 25.22 13.25
N GLU A 192 13.50 24.38 13.79
CA GLU A 192 14.57 23.70 13.06
C GLU A 192 14.11 22.29 12.70
N ILE A 193 14.29 21.88 11.44
CA ILE A 193 13.95 20.53 10.97
C ILE A 193 15.18 19.90 10.33
N LYS A 194 15.66 18.80 10.90
CA LYS A 194 16.62 17.92 10.22
C LYS A 194 15.88 16.99 9.28
N TYR A 195 16.45 16.72 8.12
CA TYR A 195 15.77 15.96 7.08
C TYR A 195 16.75 14.98 6.43
N TRP A 196 16.38 13.70 6.36
CA TRP A 196 17.24 12.67 5.79
C TRP A 196 16.44 11.47 5.27
N TYR A 197 16.86 10.95 4.11
CA TYR A 197 16.42 9.66 3.59
C TYR A 197 17.47 8.59 3.90
N SER A 198 17.05 7.53 4.58
CA SER A 198 17.94 6.41 4.93
C SER A 198 18.25 5.49 3.76
N GLY A 199 17.41 5.51 2.71
CA GLY A 199 17.51 4.59 1.59
C GLY A 199 17.06 3.16 1.94
N SER A 200 16.36 2.97 3.06
CA SER A 200 15.89 1.65 3.52
C SER A 200 14.47 1.74 4.10
N PHE A 201 13.68 0.66 3.95
CA PHE A 201 12.44 0.46 4.71
C PHE A 201 12.61 -0.52 5.89
N THR A 202 13.83 -1.03 6.09
CA THR A 202 14.18 -1.96 7.16
C THR A 202 15.14 -1.30 8.17
N PRO A 203 15.15 -1.77 9.44
CA PRO A 203 16.06 -1.27 10.46
C PRO A 203 17.54 -1.46 10.07
N THR A 204 18.37 -0.45 10.32
CA THR A 204 19.82 -0.53 10.11
C THR A 204 20.59 0.15 11.26
N ASP A 205 21.87 -0.20 11.41
CA ASP A 205 22.77 0.44 12.37
C ASP A 205 23.08 1.90 11.99
N ASP A 206 23.08 2.22 10.69
CA ASP A 206 23.27 3.59 10.20
C ASP A 206 22.12 4.50 10.61
N ILE A 207 20.87 4.03 10.51
CA ILE A 207 19.69 4.77 10.99
C ILE A 207 19.82 5.01 12.50
N LYS A 208 20.15 3.97 13.27
CA LYS A 208 20.31 4.06 14.72
C LYS A 208 21.40 5.05 15.13
N THR A 209 22.53 5.01 14.43
CA THR A 209 23.65 5.93 14.67
C THR A 209 23.24 7.37 14.35
N LYS A 210 22.54 7.58 13.23
CA LYS A 210 22.03 8.90 12.82
C LYS A 210 21.04 9.47 13.83
N MET A 211 20.07 8.68 14.29
CA MET A 211 19.06 9.14 15.24
C MET A 211 19.66 9.37 16.64
N THR A 212 20.62 8.55 17.06
CA THR A 212 21.38 8.80 18.30
C THR A 212 22.13 10.14 18.23
N ALA A 213 22.74 10.45 17.08
CA ALA A 213 23.40 11.73 16.87
C ALA A 213 22.40 12.89 16.87
N TRP A 214 21.26 12.77 16.17
CA TRP A 214 20.21 13.79 16.17
C TRP A 214 19.67 14.07 17.57
N ASN A 215 19.40 13.04 18.36
CA ASN A 215 18.98 13.16 19.74
C ASN A 215 20.04 13.89 20.58
N SER A 216 21.32 13.51 20.45
CA SER A 216 22.44 14.15 21.15
C SER A 216 22.63 15.62 20.77
N GLU A 217 22.29 15.98 19.53
CA GLU A 217 22.29 17.35 19.01
C GLU A 217 21.01 18.13 19.36
N GLY A 218 20.08 17.50 20.09
CA GLY A 218 18.90 18.13 20.67
C GLY A 218 17.64 18.08 19.80
N THR A 219 17.56 17.18 18.82
CA THR A 219 16.29 16.86 18.14
C THR A 219 15.31 16.26 19.15
N GLU A 220 14.12 16.84 19.25
CA GLU A 220 13.11 16.51 20.26
C GLU A 220 12.13 15.42 19.79
N VAL A 221 11.75 15.47 18.51
CA VAL A 221 10.78 14.55 17.90
C VAL A 221 11.23 14.23 16.47
N VAL A 222 11.12 12.96 16.08
CA VAL A 222 11.39 12.50 14.72
C VAL A 222 10.13 11.87 14.12
N PHE A 223 9.72 12.34 12.95
CA PHE A 223 8.75 11.64 12.12
C PHE A 223 9.48 10.59 11.26
N ALA A 224 9.37 9.32 11.65
CA ALA A 224 9.96 8.19 10.93
C ALA A 224 8.97 7.65 9.88
N CYS A 225 9.23 7.95 8.61
CA CYS A 225 8.41 7.63 7.46
C CYS A 225 9.10 6.58 6.56
N GLY A 226 8.95 5.30 6.89
CA GLY A 226 9.50 4.24 6.04
C GLY A 226 9.34 2.83 6.58
N GLY A 227 8.13 2.45 6.96
CA GLY A 227 7.85 1.10 7.45
C GLY A 227 8.67 0.79 8.72
N GLY A 228 9.41 -0.33 8.73
CA GLY A 228 10.09 -0.86 9.90
C GLY A 228 11.25 -0.01 10.43
N ILE A 229 11.70 1.04 9.73
CA ILE A 229 12.81 1.89 10.18
C ILE A 229 12.60 2.53 11.55
N TYR A 230 11.35 2.66 12.00
CA TYR A 230 11.04 3.19 13.34
C TYR A 230 11.70 2.37 14.47
N LEU A 231 12.04 1.09 14.24
CA LEU A 231 12.73 0.24 15.22
C LEU A 231 14.20 0.63 15.40
N SER A 232 14.79 1.34 14.44
CA SER A 232 16.13 1.93 14.52
C SER A 232 16.07 3.44 14.81
N ALA A 233 14.87 4.04 14.87
CA ALA A 233 14.71 5.49 14.99
C ALA A 233 14.83 6.01 16.43
#